data_AF-A0A1B9B4V1-F1
#
_entry.id   AF-A0A1B9B4V1-F1
#
_cell.length_a   1.000
_cell.length_b   1.000
_cell.length_c   1.000
_cell.angle_alpha   90.00
_cell.angle_beta   90.00
_cell.angle_gamma   90.00
#
_symmetry.space_group_name_H-M   'P 1'
#
loop_
_entity.id
_entity.type
_entity.pdbx_description
1 polymer ?
#
loop_
_entity_poly.entity_id
_entity_poly.type
_entity_poly.pdbx_seq_one_letter_code
_entity_poly.pdbx_strand_id
1 'polypeptide(L)'
;MRLYQKGFTYPVTLSILLSMCLFLIMTAEILLIEKKVAIELAAIQQQDYYFLTALKKTEREFQSKGIITAGEYIFDKGTVTYTVSPATNGQHLVTFIVLLTEGTPIQAQSYYNINQKKMVKWFKNK
;
A
#
# COMPACT_ATOMS: atom_id res chain seq x y z
N MET A 1 62.61 -28.12 14.71
CA MET A 1 62.96 -26.81 15.33
C MET A 1 61.77 -25.88 15.10
N ARG A 2 61.11 -25.45 16.19
CA ARG A 2 59.82 -24.73 16.22
C ARG A 2 59.96 -23.29 15.71
N LEU A 3 59.30 -22.97 14.60
CA LEU A 3 59.04 -21.60 14.17
C LEU A 3 57.57 -21.54 13.73
N TYR A 4 56.87 -20.41 13.91
CA TYR A 4 55.50 -20.10 13.43
C TYR A 4 54.26 -20.30 14.33
N GLN A 5 54.37 -20.40 15.66
CA GLN A 5 53.17 -20.42 16.53
C GLN A 5 52.75 -19.06 17.12
N LYS A 6 53.58 -18.01 17.04
CA LYS A 6 53.28 -16.70 17.66
C LYS A 6 52.70 -15.63 16.72
N GLY A 7 52.64 -15.90 15.41
CA GLY A 7 52.16 -14.94 14.40
C GLY A 7 50.81 -15.27 13.75
N PHE A 8 50.35 -16.52 13.85
CA PHE A 8 49.14 -17.00 13.15
C PHE A 8 47.82 -16.62 13.87
N THR A 9 47.86 -16.38 15.18
CA THR A 9 46.69 -16.03 15.97
C THR A 9 46.14 -14.63 15.63
N TYR A 10 47.00 -13.69 15.23
CA TYR A 10 46.58 -12.32 14.90
C TYR A 10 45.75 -12.23 13.61
N PRO A 11 46.18 -12.81 12.46
CA PRO A 11 45.33 -12.85 11.26
C PRO A 11 44.01 -13.58 11.50
N VAL A 12 44.01 -14.70 12.24
CA VAL A 12 42.80 -15.49 12.49
C VAL A 12 41.80 -14.72 13.37
N THR A 13 42.27 -14.10 14.46
CA THR A 13 41.39 -13.28 15.32
C THR A 13 40.87 -12.05 14.60
N LEU A 14 41.69 -11.41 13.76
CA LEU A 14 41.26 -10.32 12.89
C LEU A 14 40.20 -10.78 11.88
N SER A 15 40.37 -11.94 11.25
CA SER A 15 39.36 -12.49 10.32
C SER A 15 38.04 -12.80 11.02
N ILE A 16 38.07 -13.36 12.24
CA ILE A 16 36.87 -13.62 13.03
C ILE A 16 36.18 -12.30 13.41
N LEU A 17 36.96 -11.31 13.88
CA LEU A 17 36.44 -9.98 14.22
C LEU A 17 35.81 -9.31 13.00
N LEU A 18 36.48 -9.37 11.85
CA LEU A 18 36.00 -8.77 10.61
C LEU A 18 34.73 -9.48 10.12
N SER A 19 34.66 -10.80 10.23
CA SER A 19 33.44 -11.57 9.95
C SER A 19 32.29 -11.14 10.87
N MET A 20 32.53 -11.00 12.19
CA MET A 20 31.52 -10.50 13.12
C MET A 20 31.04 -9.09 12.76
N CYS A 21 31.96 -8.18 12.40
CA CYS A 21 31.60 -6.84 11.95
C CYS A 21 30.73 -6.87 10.69
N LEU A 22 31.03 -7.74 9.71
CA LEU A 22 30.22 -7.89 8.50
C LEU A 22 28.81 -8.41 8.82
N PHE A 23 28.69 -9.39 9.72
CA PHE A 23 27.38 -9.86 10.16
C PHE A 23 26.58 -8.75 10.84
N LEU A 24 27.22 -7.96 11.71
CA LEU A 24 26.57 -6.83 12.37
C LEU A 24 26.08 -5.80 11.36
N ILE A 25 26.91 -5.43 10.39
CA ILE A 25 26.54 -4.49 9.31
C ILE A 25 25.34 -5.02 8.54
N MET A 26 25.38 -6.30 8.12
CA MET A 26 24.29 -6.91 7.36
C MET A 26 22.97 -6.90 8.14
N THR A 27 22.98 -7.25 9.43
CA THR A 27 21.77 -7.23 10.26
C THR A 27 21.24 -5.81 10.46
N ALA A 28 22.11 -4.81 10.61
CA ALA A 28 21.72 -3.42 10.74
C ALA A 28 21.06 -2.90 9.45
N GLU A 29 21.62 -3.24 8.28
CA GLU A 29 21.04 -2.86 6.99
C GLU A 29 19.66 -3.50 6.78
N ILE A 30 19.52 -4.79 7.08
CA ILE A 30 18.23 -5.50 7.00
C ILE A 30 17.18 -4.81 7.88
N LEU A 31 17.52 -4.49 9.13
CA LEU A 31 16.60 -3.83 10.06
C LEU A 31 16.13 -2.45 9.53
N LEU A 32 17.03 -1.68 8.93
CA LEU A 32 16.69 -0.38 8.36
C LEU A 32 15.76 -0.51 7.16
N ILE A 33 15.99 -1.51 6.30
CA ILE A 33 15.14 -1.81 5.16
C ILE A 33 13.75 -2.26 5.62
N GLU A 34 13.68 -3.19 6.57
CA GLU A 34 12.41 -3.68 7.13
C GLU A 34 11.57 -2.54 7.70
N LYS A 35 12.21 -1.63 8.46
CA LYS A 35 11.51 -0.48 9.02
C LYS A 35 10.94 0.44 7.93
N LYS A 36 11.73 0.72 6.89
CA LYS A 36 11.26 1.56 5.78
C LYS A 36 10.09 0.90 5.03
N VAL A 37 10.24 -0.37 4.71
CA VAL A 37 9.23 -1.17 4.01
C VAL A 37 7.94 -1.27 4.84
N ALA A 38 8.04 -1.43 6.17
CA ALA A 38 6.87 -1.48 7.04
C ALA A 38 6.05 -0.18 7.02
N ILE A 39 6.72 0.98 6.99
CA ILE A 39 6.05 2.28 6.91
C ILE A 39 5.34 2.43 5.56
N GLU A 40 6.01 2.08 4.46
CA GLU A 40 5.44 2.13 3.12
C GLU A 40 4.24 1.18 2.97
N LEU A 41 4.33 -0.04 3.51
CA LEU A 41 3.21 -0.99 3.52
C LEU A 41 2.03 -0.48 4.33
N ALA A 42 2.26 0.14 5.50
CA ALA A 42 1.19 0.68 6.31
C ALA A 42 0.41 1.77 5.56
N ALA A 43 1.11 2.64 4.83
CA ALA A 43 0.48 3.66 3.99
C ALA A 43 -0.35 3.04 2.85
N ILE A 44 0.20 2.04 2.14
CA ILE A 44 -0.51 1.34 1.06
C ILE A 44 -1.75 0.61 1.59
N GLN A 45 -1.62 -0.11 2.70
CA GLN A 45 -2.73 -0.82 3.32
C GLN A 45 -3.85 0.13 3.73
N GLN A 46 -3.50 1.31 4.26
CA GLN A 46 -4.47 2.31 4.63
C GLN A 46 -5.22 2.88 3.42
N GLN A 47 -4.52 3.14 2.31
CA GLN A 47 -5.14 3.56 1.05
C GLN A 47 -6.14 2.51 0.55
N ASP A 48 -5.72 1.25 0.50
CA ASP A 48 -6.56 0.17 -0.02
C ASP A 48 -7.78 -0.06 0.89
N TYR A 49 -7.63 0.10 2.21
CA TYR A 49 -8.74 0.06 3.15
C TYR A 49 -9.76 1.18 2.91
N TYR A 50 -9.31 2.42 2.68
CA TYR A 50 -10.20 3.55 2.38
C TYR A 50 -10.94 3.36 1.07
N PHE A 51 -10.24 2.89 0.02
CA PHE A 51 -10.87 2.57 -1.26
C PHE A 51 -11.94 1.48 -1.14
N LEU A 52 -11.62 0.35 -0.50
CA LEU A 52 -12.57 -0.74 -0.34
C LEU A 52 -13.77 -0.32 0.49
N THR A 53 -13.55 0.50 1.52
CA THR A 53 -14.64 1.01 2.36
C THR A 53 -15.52 1.99 1.58
N ALA A 54 -14.94 2.93 0.84
CA ALA A 54 -15.68 3.87 -0.01
C ALA A 54 -16.48 3.13 -1.10
N LEU A 55 -15.87 2.13 -1.74
CA LEU A 55 -16.51 1.30 -2.75
C LEU A 55 -17.72 0.56 -2.17
N LYS A 56 -17.58 -0.08 -1.01
CA LYS A 56 -18.69 -0.76 -0.33
C LYS A 56 -19.79 0.20 0.13
N LYS A 57 -19.43 1.38 0.63
CA LYS A 57 -20.42 2.41 1.01
C LYS A 57 -21.20 2.88 -0.21
N THR A 58 -20.50 3.22 -1.31
CA THR A 58 -21.11 3.65 -2.57
C THR A 58 -22.03 2.57 -3.15
N GLU A 59 -21.59 1.30 -3.13
CA GLU A 59 -22.42 0.19 -3.59
C GLU A 59 -23.73 0.08 -2.79
N ARG A 60 -23.66 0.17 -1.46
CA ARG A 60 -24.85 0.15 -0.60
C ARG A 60 -25.76 1.36 -0.82
N GLU A 61 -25.18 2.53 -1.06
CA GLU A 61 -25.97 3.73 -1.38
C GLU A 61 -26.68 3.59 -2.73
N PHE A 62 -26.01 3.05 -3.75
CA PHE A 62 -26.65 2.81 -5.05
C PHE A 62 -27.75 1.75 -4.97
N GLN A 63 -27.58 0.75 -4.11
CA GLN A 63 -28.61 -0.26 -3.86
C GLN A 63 -29.85 0.30 -3.15
N SER A 64 -29.68 1.27 -2.26
CA SER A 64 -30.76 1.76 -1.37
C SER A 64 -31.42 3.04 -1.87
N LYS A 65 -30.64 4.01 -2.34
CA LYS A 65 -31.10 5.36 -2.73
C LYS A 65 -31.09 5.57 -4.25
N GLY A 66 -30.56 4.61 -5.01
CA GLY A 66 -30.31 4.77 -6.44
C GLY A 66 -28.98 5.46 -6.73
N ILE A 67 -28.68 5.70 -8.00
CA ILE A 67 -27.37 6.16 -8.45
C ILE A 67 -27.21 7.65 -8.19
N ILE A 68 -26.15 8.00 -7.45
CA ILE A 68 -25.81 9.38 -7.08
C ILE A 68 -24.59 9.82 -7.89
N THR A 69 -24.63 10.99 -8.52
CA THR A 69 -23.62 11.44 -9.48
C THR A 69 -22.24 11.73 -8.86
N ALA A 70 -22.20 12.14 -7.59
CA ALA A 70 -20.95 12.39 -6.87
C ALA A 70 -21.18 12.36 -5.35
N GLY A 71 -20.11 12.18 -4.60
CA GLY A 71 -20.15 12.28 -3.14
C GLY A 71 -18.76 12.20 -2.52
N GLU A 72 -18.72 12.26 -1.19
CA GLU A 72 -17.49 12.29 -0.41
C GLU A 72 -17.63 11.48 0.86
N TYR A 73 -16.55 10.79 1.24
CA TYR A 73 -16.41 10.07 2.49
C TYR A 73 -15.18 10.57 3.24
N ILE A 74 -15.41 11.14 4.42
CA ILE A 74 -14.36 11.64 5.30
C ILE A 74 -13.90 10.50 6.21
N PHE A 75 -12.58 10.30 6.29
CA PHE A 75 -11.91 9.39 7.20
C PHE A 75 -10.94 10.18 8.09
N ASP A 76 -10.45 9.54 9.15
CA ASP A 76 -9.59 10.18 10.16
C ASP A 76 -8.31 10.81 9.57
N LYS A 77 -7.72 10.16 8.54
CA LYS A 77 -6.43 10.55 7.95
C LYS A 77 -6.52 10.81 6.44
N GLY A 78 -7.69 11.19 5.96
CA GLY A 78 -7.87 11.46 4.54
C GLY A 78 -9.33 11.43 4.12
N THR A 79 -9.55 11.79 2.87
CA THR A 79 -10.88 11.94 2.30
C THR A 79 -10.97 11.24 0.96
N VAL A 80 -12.09 10.60 0.71
CA VAL A 80 -12.35 9.88 -0.54
C VAL A 80 -13.53 10.53 -1.24
N THR A 81 -13.27 11.16 -2.37
CA THR A 81 -14.32 11.68 -3.24
C THR A 81 -14.62 10.66 -4.32
N TYR A 82 -15.87 10.62 -4.77
CA TYR A 82 -16.26 9.81 -5.91
C TYR A 82 -17.12 10.59 -6.89
N THR A 83 -16.98 10.26 -8.17
CA THR A 83 -17.80 10.77 -9.27
C THR A 83 -18.28 9.63 -10.13
N VAL A 84 -19.49 9.75 -10.65
CA VAL A 84 -20.15 8.73 -11.46
C VAL A 84 -20.41 9.27 -12.85
N SER A 85 -19.94 8.54 -13.86
CA SER A 85 -20.26 8.79 -15.25
C SER A 85 -21.00 7.58 -15.84
N PRO A 86 -21.95 7.81 -16.77
CA PRO A 86 -22.60 6.72 -17.49
C PRO A 86 -21.58 5.96 -18.35
N ALA A 87 -21.66 4.64 -18.35
CA ALA A 87 -20.88 3.76 -19.21
C ALA A 87 -21.79 2.88 -20.09
N THR A 88 -21.21 2.19 -21.06
CA THR A 88 -21.95 1.34 -22.00
C THR A 88 -22.55 0.12 -21.29
N ASN A 89 -23.66 -0.41 -21.81
CA ASN A 89 -24.31 -1.66 -21.35
C ASN A 89 -24.95 -1.61 -19.95
N GLY A 90 -25.55 -0.48 -19.56
CA GLY A 90 -26.22 -0.38 -18.25
C GLY A 90 -25.24 -0.47 -17.08
N GLN A 91 -24.02 0.05 -17.29
CA GLN A 91 -22.99 0.18 -16.27
C GLN A 91 -22.75 1.66 -15.98
N HIS A 92 -22.32 1.94 -14.77
CA HIS A 92 -21.84 3.27 -14.38
C HIS A 92 -20.38 3.18 -13.96
N LEU A 93 -19.55 4.03 -14.54
CA LEU A 93 -18.17 4.18 -14.13
C LEU A 93 -18.13 5.08 -12.90
N VAL A 94 -17.60 4.56 -11.81
CA VAL A 94 -17.39 5.27 -10.55
C VAL A 94 -15.89 5.51 -10.40
N THR A 95 -15.50 6.78 -10.44
CA THR A 95 -14.12 7.20 -10.21
C THR A 95 -13.98 7.64 -8.76
N PHE A 96 -13.08 7.02 -8.03
CA PHE A 96 -12.71 7.35 -6.66
C PHE A 96 -11.37 8.09 -6.64
N ILE A 97 -11.27 9.15 -5.85
CA ILE A 97 -10.02 9.88 -5.60
C ILE A 97 -9.79 9.89 -4.10
N VAL A 98 -8.71 9.26 -3.65
CA VAL A 98 -8.29 9.28 -2.24
C VAL A 98 -7.24 10.36 -2.07
N LEU A 99 -7.50 11.30 -1.18
CA LEU A 99 -6.55 12.29 -0.70
C LEU A 99 -6.18 11.94 0.75
N LEU A 100 -4.96 11.44 0.96
CA LEU A 100 -4.41 11.28 2.31
C LEU A 100 -3.79 12.59 2.78
N THR A 101 -3.74 12.80 4.09
CA THR A 101 -3.13 14.00 4.70
C THR A 101 -1.66 14.20 4.29
N GLU A 102 -0.93 13.10 4.05
CA GLU A 102 0.48 13.11 3.65
C GLU A 102 0.70 12.18 2.45
N GLY A 103 0.23 12.59 1.26
CA GLY A 103 0.45 11.80 0.06
C GLY A 103 -0.08 12.46 -1.22
N THR A 104 0.28 11.86 -2.36
CA THR A 104 -0.31 12.23 -3.64
C THR A 104 -1.74 11.69 -3.73
N PRO A 105 -2.67 12.43 -4.37
CA PRO A 105 -4.00 11.91 -4.63
C PRO A 105 -3.91 10.70 -5.55
N ILE A 106 -4.58 9.62 -5.18
CA ILE A 106 -4.62 8.39 -5.96
C ILE A 106 -6.01 8.21 -6.54
N GLN A 107 -6.06 7.91 -7.83
CA GLN A 107 -7.31 7.68 -8.55
C GLN A 107 -7.53 6.18 -8.76
N ALA A 108 -8.75 5.74 -8.50
CA ALA A 108 -9.20 4.40 -8.83
C ALA A 108 -10.57 4.45 -9.51
N GLN A 109 -10.86 3.42 -10.30
CA GLN A 109 -12.05 3.35 -11.13
C GLN A 109 -12.74 2.02 -10.91
N SER A 110 -14.06 2.06 -10.80
CA SER A 110 -14.90 0.87 -10.68
C SER A 110 -16.11 0.94 -11.58
N TYR A 111 -16.60 -0.21 -12.03
CA TYR A 111 -17.85 -0.28 -12.77
C TYR A 111 -18.95 -0.86 -11.89
N TYR A 112 -20.03 -0.10 -11.73
CA TYR A 112 -21.26 -0.55 -11.10
C TYR A 112 -22.20 -1.14 -12.17
N ASN A 113 -22.60 -2.39 -12.00
CA ASN A 113 -23.57 -3.04 -12.88
C ASN A 113 -24.98 -2.92 -12.29
N ILE A 114 -25.89 -2.23 -12.98
CA ILE A 114 -27.25 -1.97 -12.50
C ILE A 114 -28.05 -3.27 -12.35
N ASN A 115 -27.85 -4.24 -13.25
CA ASN A 115 -28.58 -5.50 -13.26
C ASN A 115 -28.18 -6.39 -12.06
N GLN A 116 -26.89 -6.42 -11.74
CA GLN A 116 -26.35 -7.21 -10.63
C GLN A 116 -26.35 -6.46 -9.30
N LYS A 117 -26.59 -5.15 -9.34
CA LYS A 117 -26.48 -4.22 -8.20
C LYS A 117 -25.14 -4.33 -7.46
N LYS A 118 -24.05 -4.54 -8.20
CA LYS A 118 -22.71 -4.81 -7.65
C LYS A 118 -21.63 -4.06 -8.42
N MET A 119 -20.54 -3.75 -7.72
CA MET A 119 -19.27 -3.30 -8.31
C MET A 119 -18.52 -4.51 -8.87
N VAL A 120 -18.27 -4.54 -10.18
CA VAL A 120 -17.79 -5.74 -10.89
C VAL A 120 -16.36 -5.64 -11.43
N LYS A 121 -15.78 -4.43 -11.44
CA LYS A 121 -14.40 -4.20 -11.90
C LYS A 121 -13.77 -3.13 -11.04
N TRP A 122 -12.51 -3.30 -10.67
CA TRP A 122 -11.73 -2.36 -9.87
C TRP A 122 -10.36 -2.17 -10.52
N PHE A 123 -10.01 -0.93 -10.85
CA PHE A 123 -8.73 -0.57 -11.44
C PHE A 123 -8.13 0.60 -10.66
N LYS A 124 -6.90 0.43 -10.16
CA LYS A 124 -6.11 1.53 -9.57
C LYS A 124 -5.26 2.12 -10.67
N ASN A 125 -5.49 3.38 -11.04
CA ASN A 125 -4.58 4.08 -11.94
C ASN A 125 -3.42 4.59 -11.10
N LYS A 126 -2.21 4.21 -11.53
CA LYS A 126 -0.95 4.45 -10.82
C LYS A 126 -0.39 5.83 -11.17
#